data_AF-A0A9E3NTV0-F1
#
_entry.id   AF-A0A9E3NTV0-F1
#
_cell.length_a   1.000
_cell.length_b   1.000
_cell.length_c   1.000
_cell.angle_alpha   90.00
_cell.angle_beta   90.00
_cell.angle_gamma   90.00
#
_symmetry.space_group_name_H-M   'P 1'
#
loop_
_entity.id
_entity.type
_entity.pdbx_description
1 polymer ?
#
loop_
_entity_poly.entity_id
_entity_poly.type
_entity_poly.pdbx_seq_one_letter_code
_entity_poly.pdbx_strand_id
1 'polypeptide(L)'
;MRKQRMAEANVGSACVVCEMNDARALVSIILAGGQRVTLCGNHAVMHRRCRATLRTVADLKETLGNRRSMDRRGGPCEDELAERLQSAFTRDRRRTERRAS
;
A
#
# COMPACT_ATOMS: atom_id res chain seq x y z
N MET A 1 -33.64 16.71 22.72
CA MET A 1 -32.52 15.74 22.70
C MET A 1 -32.80 14.63 21.69
N ARG A 2 -32.14 14.61 20.53
CA ARG A 2 -32.07 13.42 19.64
C ARG A 2 -30.63 13.28 19.13
N LYS A 3 -29.89 12.37 19.78
CA LYS A 3 -28.54 11.92 19.42
C LYS A 3 -28.68 11.00 18.21
N GLN A 4 -28.22 11.43 17.04
CA GLN A 4 -27.98 10.56 15.88
C GLN A 4 -27.11 11.32 14.86
N ARG A 5 -25.85 11.57 15.25
CA ARG A 5 -24.79 11.81 14.26
C ARG A 5 -24.41 10.44 13.71
N MET A 6 -25.10 9.99 12.67
CA MET A 6 -24.61 8.87 11.88
C MET A 6 -23.33 9.34 11.22
N ALA A 7 -22.21 8.74 11.63
CA ALA A 7 -20.89 8.98 11.08
C ALA A 7 -20.98 8.91 9.55
N GLU A 8 -20.63 10.02 8.88
CA GLU A 8 -20.47 10.07 7.43
C GLU A 8 -19.56 8.92 7.01
N ALA A 9 -20.19 7.92 6.41
CA ALA A 9 -19.53 6.75 5.88
C ALA A 9 -18.73 7.21 4.66
N ASN A 10 -17.43 7.43 4.82
CA ASN A 10 -16.53 7.75 3.72
C ASN A 10 -16.16 6.44 3.00
N VAL A 11 -17.19 5.74 2.53
CA VAL A 11 -17.09 4.50 1.75
C VAL A 11 -16.93 4.92 0.30
N GLY A 12 -15.73 5.38 -0.03
CA GLY A 12 -15.36 5.75 -1.39
C GLY A 12 -15.05 4.53 -2.26
N SER A 13 -15.03 4.75 -3.58
CA SER A 13 -14.52 3.81 -4.60
C SER A 13 -13.00 3.76 -4.68
N ALA A 14 -12.31 4.42 -3.74
CA ALA A 14 -10.87 4.50 -3.67
C ALA A 14 -10.35 4.44 -2.23
N CYS A 15 -9.10 4.04 -2.08
CA CYS A 15 -8.38 4.03 -0.81
C CYS A 15 -8.21 5.47 -0.31
N VAL A 16 -8.65 5.76 0.92
CA VAL A 16 -8.57 7.12 1.48
C VAL A 16 -7.13 7.61 1.71
N VAL A 17 -6.14 6.70 1.71
CA VAL A 17 -4.72 7.04 1.96
C VAL A 17 -3.93 7.27 0.68
N CYS A 18 -4.16 6.46 -0.36
CA CYS A 18 -3.33 6.49 -1.57
C CYS A 18 -4.14 6.52 -2.87
N GLU A 19 -5.46 6.75 -2.77
CA GLU A 19 -6.38 6.95 -3.89
C GLU A 19 -6.48 5.79 -4.90
N MET A 20 -5.87 4.65 -4.59
CA MET A 20 -6.01 3.41 -5.36
C MET A 20 -7.49 3.04 -5.46
N ASN A 21 -7.98 2.84 -6.68
CA ASN A 21 -9.39 2.64 -7.01
C ASN A 21 -9.72 1.22 -7.53
N ASP A 22 -8.77 0.29 -7.43
CA ASP A 22 -9.00 -1.11 -7.80
C ASP A 22 -9.96 -1.78 -6.81
N ALA A 23 -11.22 -1.96 -7.24
CA ALA A 23 -12.29 -2.52 -6.43
C ALA A 23 -11.95 -3.88 -5.79
N ARG A 24 -11.09 -4.70 -6.42
CA ARG A 24 -10.70 -6.01 -5.88
C ARG A 24 -9.76 -5.88 -4.67
N ALA A 25 -9.04 -4.77 -4.60
CA ALA A 25 -8.05 -4.49 -3.57
C ALA A 25 -8.61 -3.63 -2.43
N LEU A 26 -9.86 -3.15 -2.53
CA LEU A 26 -10.48 -2.26 -1.55
C LEU A 26 -11.24 -3.04 -0.48
N VAL A 27 -11.06 -2.61 0.77
CA VAL A 27 -11.73 -3.15 1.95
C VAL A 27 -12.26 -2.02 2.82
N SER A 28 -13.51 -2.18 3.29
CA SER A 28 -14.10 -1.24 4.24
C SER A 28 -13.74 -1.64 5.68
N ILE A 29 -13.25 -0.71 6.47
CA ILE A 29 -13.01 -0.92 7.91
C ILE A 29 -13.74 0.13 8.74
N ILE A 30 -13.94 -0.18 10.01
CA ILE A 30 -14.50 0.75 11.01
C ILE A 30 -13.35 1.17 11.92
N LEU A 31 -13.14 2.48 12.03
CA LEU A 31 -12.16 3.06 12.95
C LEU A 31 -12.68 3.03 14.39
N ALA A 32 -11.77 3.19 15.37
CA ALA A 32 -12.14 3.22 16.78
C ALA A 32 -13.14 4.34 17.13
N GLY A 33 -13.22 5.39 16.30
CA GLY A 33 -14.22 6.47 16.41
C GLY A 33 -15.60 6.15 15.81
N GLY A 34 -15.82 4.93 15.31
CA GLY A 34 -17.06 4.52 14.63
C GLY A 34 -17.18 4.99 13.18
N GLN A 35 -16.17 5.69 12.66
CA GLN A 35 -16.13 6.14 11.27
C GLN A 35 -15.78 4.98 10.34
N ARG A 36 -16.56 4.82 9.26
CA ARG A 36 -16.32 3.79 8.23
C ARG A 36 -15.48 4.38 7.09
N VAL A 37 -14.43 3.68 6.71
CA VAL A 37 -13.46 4.14 5.69
C VAL A 37 -13.08 3.00 4.75
N THR A 38 -12.76 3.36 3.50
CA THR A 38 -12.23 2.42 2.49
C THR A 38 -10.70 2.49 2.42
N LEU A 39 -10.03 1.34 2.52
CA LEU A 39 -8.57 1.20 2.40
C LEU A 39 -8.21 0.13 1.37
N CYS A 40 -7.05 0.26 0.73
CA CYS A 40 -6.49 -0.85 -0.03
C CYS A 40 -5.91 -1.92 0.91
N GLY A 41 -5.77 -3.17 0.44
CA GLY A 41 -5.29 -4.30 1.24
C GLY A 41 -3.99 -4.03 2.00
N ASN A 42 -3.05 -3.31 1.40
CA ASN A 42 -1.81 -2.91 2.07
C ASN A 42 -2.08 -2.00 3.28
N HIS A 43 -2.87 -0.94 3.11
CA HIS A 43 -3.19 -0.02 4.21
C HIS A 43 -4.08 -0.66 5.27
N ALA A 44 -4.93 -1.62 4.90
CA ALA A 44 -5.70 -2.40 5.86
C ALA A 44 -4.81 -3.29 6.75
N VAL A 45 -3.82 -3.97 6.15
CA VAL A 45 -2.83 -4.74 6.90
C VAL A 45 -1.99 -3.83 7.80
N MET A 46 -1.55 -2.67 7.28
CA MET A 46 -0.80 -1.70 8.08
C MET A 46 -1.61 -1.15 9.26
N HIS A 47 -2.88 -0.81 9.04
CA HIS A 47 -3.79 -0.40 10.12
C HIS A 47 -3.89 -1.47 11.21
N ARG A 48 -4.06 -2.75 10.84
CA ARG A 48 -4.10 -3.85 11.82
C ARG A 48 -2.79 -4.04 12.60
N ARG A 49 -1.64 -3.77 11.97
CA ARG A 49 -0.33 -3.86 12.61
C ARG A 49 -0.01 -2.61 13.46
N CYS A 50 -0.70 -1.51 13.20
CA CYS A 50 -0.53 -0.28 13.96
C CYS A 50 -1.11 -0.48 15.37
N ARG A 51 -0.28 -0.32 16.40
CA ARG A 51 -0.75 -0.33 17.81
C ARG A 51 -1.44 0.97 18.21
N ALA A 52 -1.41 2.00 17.34
CA ALA A 52 -2.06 3.28 17.59
C ALA A 52 -3.57 3.21 17.26
N THR A 53 -4.40 3.83 18.09
CA THR A 53 -5.84 3.92 17.85
C THR A 53 -6.14 5.10 16.93
N LEU A 54 -6.15 4.83 15.63
CA LEU A 54 -6.51 5.83 14.61
C LEU A 54 -8.04 6.02 14.62
N ARG A 55 -8.49 7.27 14.81
CA ARG A 55 -9.91 7.59 14.98
C ARG A 55 -10.47 8.35 13.78
N THR A 56 -9.62 9.03 13.02
CA THR A 56 -10.02 9.84 11.88
C THR A 56 -9.28 9.49 10.60
N VAL A 57 -9.80 9.96 9.47
CA VAL A 57 -9.13 9.88 8.16
C VAL A 57 -7.83 10.69 8.12
N ALA A 58 -7.76 11.82 8.82
CA ALA A 58 -6.55 12.63 8.89
C ALA A 58 -5.42 11.83 9.56
N ASP A 59 -5.71 11.17 10.69
CA ASP A 59 -4.75 10.33 11.41
C ASP A 59 -4.21 9.19 10.52
N LEU A 60 -5.09 8.59 9.70
CA LEU A 60 -4.71 7.57 8.73
C LEU A 60 -3.74 8.11 7.68
N LYS A 61 -4.05 9.27 7.09
CA LYS A 61 -3.19 9.89 6.06
C LYS A 61 -1.82 10.27 6.64
N GLU A 62 -1.78 10.83 7.84
CA GLU A 62 -0.53 11.18 8.51
C GLU A 62 0.32 9.94 8.86
N THR A 63 -0.31 8.93 9.47
CA THR A 63 0.41 7.75 9.97
C THR A 63 0.82 6.79 8.86
N LEU A 64 -0.05 6.59 7.86
CA LEU A 64 0.14 5.60 6.79
C LEU A 64 0.61 6.23 5.47
N GLY A 65 0.26 7.48 5.18
CA GLY A 65 0.59 8.16 3.92
C GLY A 65 2.08 8.51 3.79
N ASN A 66 2.72 8.93 4.88
CA ASN A 66 4.14 9.33 4.87
C ASN A 66 5.12 8.20 4.53
N ARG A 67 4.70 6.93 4.60
CA ARG A 67 5.59 5.78 4.34
C ARG A 67 5.80 5.47 2.86
N ARG A 68 4.99 6.02 1.95
CA ARG A 68 5.16 5.88 0.49
C ARG A 68 6.03 6.96 -0.15
N SER A 69 6.29 8.08 0.53
CA SER A 69 7.13 9.16 -0.01
C SER A 69 8.63 8.86 -0.02
N MET A 70 9.07 7.80 0.68
CA MET A 70 10.44 7.32 0.56
C MET A 70 10.50 6.25 -0.51
N ASP A 71 10.42 6.74 -1.74
CA ASP A 71 11.15 6.17 -2.87
C ASP A 71 12.65 6.12 -2.51
N ARG A 72 13.05 5.16 -1.67
CA ARG A 72 14.45 4.72 -1.56
C ARG A 72 14.73 3.66 -2.62
N ARG A 73 14.18 3.83 -3.83
CA ARG A 73 14.68 3.21 -5.06
C ARG A 73 15.28 4.25 -6.00
N GLY A 74 15.59 5.45 -5.49
CA GLY A 74 16.26 6.52 -6.23
C GLY A 74 17.44 7.09 -5.45
N GLY A 75 18.32 6.25 -4.90
CA GLY A 75 19.67 6.69 -4.62
C GLY A 75 20.49 6.52 -5.91
N PRO A 76 21.26 7.51 -6.38
CA PRO A 76 22.26 7.25 -7.40
C PRO A 76 23.32 6.35 -6.77
N CYS A 77 23.11 5.03 -6.88
CA CYS A 77 24.13 4.05 -6.59
C CYS A 77 24.49 3.46 -7.95
N GLU A 78 25.73 3.72 -8.35
CA GLU A 78 26.44 2.96 -9.37
C GLU A 78 26.53 1.51 -8.85
N ASP A 79 25.43 0.77 -8.95
CA ASP A 79 25.24 -0.48 -8.24
C ASP A 79 25.90 -1.62 -9.05
N GLU A 80 27.23 -1.72 -8.94
CA GLU A 80 28.05 -2.83 -9.46
C GLU A 80 27.42 -4.20 -9.12
N LEU A 81 26.76 -4.30 -7.96
CA LEU A 81 26.04 -5.48 -7.53
C LEU A 81 24.82 -5.79 -8.42
N ALA A 82 24.04 -4.78 -8.81
CA ALA A 82 22.90 -4.98 -9.70
C ALA A 82 23.34 -5.47 -11.09
N GLU A 83 24.45 -4.94 -11.61
CA GLU A 83 25.04 -5.37 -12.88
C GLU A 83 25.59 -6.81 -12.81
N ARG A 84 26.22 -7.17 -11.70
CA ARG A 84 26.69 -8.55 -11.44
C ARG A 84 25.53 -9.54 -11.33
N LEU A 85 24.42 -9.16 -10.70
CA LEU A 85 23.22 -10.00 -10.65
C LEU A 85 22.59 -10.14 -12.05
N GLN A 86 22.45 -9.03 -12.80
CA GLN A 86 21.88 -9.08 -14.13
C GLN A 86 22.71 -9.93 -15.09
N SER A 87 24.04 -9.84 -15.05
CA SER A 87 24.93 -10.66 -15.89
C SER A 87 24.92 -12.15 -15.52
N ALA A 88 24.79 -12.51 -14.24
CA ALA A 88 24.69 -13.89 -13.79
C ALA A 88 23.42 -14.58 -14.30
N PHE A 89 22.27 -13.91 -14.19
CA PHE A 89 20.97 -14.51 -14.51
C PHE A 89 20.54 -14.35 -15.98
N THR A 90 21.15 -13.44 -16.74
CA THR A 90 20.89 -13.32 -18.20
C THR A 90 21.71 -14.31 -19.04
N ARG A 91 22.83 -14.84 -18.53
CA ARG A 91 23.61 -15.91 -19.19
C ARG A 91 22.87 -17.25 -19.23
N ASP A 92 22.07 -17.56 -18.21
CA ASP A 92 21.35 -18.83 -18.13
C ASP A 92 20.17 -18.91 -19.12
N ARG A 93 19.56 -17.76 -19.44
CA ARG A 93 18.40 -17.66 -20.35
C ARG A 93 18.68 -18.12 -21.79
N ARG A 94 19.95 -18.14 -22.24
CA ARG A 94 20.33 -18.63 -23.58
C ARG A 94 20.55 -20.14 -23.66
N ARG A 95 20.66 -20.85 -22.54
CA ARG A 95 20.91 -22.31 -22.53
C ARG A 95 19.63 -23.12 -22.65
N THR A 96 18.52 -22.59 -22.15
CA THR A 96 17.19 -23.22 -22.24
C THR A 96 16.58 -23.13 -23.63
N GLU A 97 16.82 -22.05 -24.37
CA GLU A 97 16.34 -21.92 -25.77
C GLU A 97 17.04 -22.90 -26.73
N ARG A 98 18.33 -23.22 -26.51
CA ARG A 98 19.08 -24.17 -27.36
C ARG A 98 18.74 -25.65 -27.14
N ARG A 99 17.97 -26.00 -26.10
CA ARG A 99 17.51 -27.38 -25.84
C ARG A 99 16.10 -27.65 -26.38
N ALA A 100 15.43 -26.64 -26.92
CA ALA A 100 14.11 -26.76 -27.52
C ALA A 100 14.13 -26.73 -29.06
N SER A 101 15.31 -26.88 -29.66
CA SER A 101 15.51 -27.05 -31.12
C SER A 101 15.94 -28.47 -31.42
#